data_AF-A0A139HRA2-F1
#
_entry.id   AF-A0A139HRA2-F1
#
_cell.length_a   1.000
_cell.length_b   1.000
_cell.length_c   1.000
_cell.angle_alpha   90.00
_cell.angle_beta   90.00
_cell.angle_gamma   90.00
#
_symmetry.space_group_name_H-M   'P 1'
#
loop_
_entity.id
_entity.type
_entity.pdbx_description
1 polymer ?
#
loop_
_entity_poly.entity_id
_entity_poly.type
_entity_poly.pdbx_seq_one_letter_code
_entity_poly.pdbx_strand_id
1 'polypeptide(L)'
;MAGMASKRLQKELAKLQGPALPPGISIVSTPDLKEWQMDVVVPENPLYNPEEKYRLRFQFSPNYPIEAPEVTFITLSDPPRRIPMHPHIYSNGIICLDLLDSQGWSPVHNVESICISIQSMLASNTKNERPPGDAEFVKSNRQRPRDINFLYHDPSKALANLRSFVAPPTNWYRCPLTRRAAVLILLFADKRGDLRVVLTIRSSGLKNYAGQAALPGGKSDSLQETPFKVARREAFEEIGLPMSDHQLPPGYSVEHLTELPANLAMTELGVRPCVAYLKTPAPSAKNQNPDAARDILPKLDAREVAAVFTAPFQNFLFEKDMDQQTREKVPGEWYKGSWHSWHESAWRMHQFFVPVPKGTVFLAKKPPSYAEPRSPQEVSQSKSSSSPPTPSSSSPSKDPASSKQSRSTLQPPLPRSFYTNTTKPLEQPRYRVFGMTARILVDAARVAYGEEPEYEHNSHFGDEDMIAKLMSIGRLNSIKKEGEVLTQEIMKEAAKAKI
;
A
#
# COMPACT_ATOMS: atom_id res chain seq x y z
N MET A 1 -36.01 -30.26 -19.08
CA MET A 1 -34.60 -30.68 -19.29
C MET A 1 -33.84 -30.45 -18.00
N ALA A 2 -33.10 -31.44 -17.50
CA ALA A 2 -32.25 -31.24 -16.32
C ALA A 2 -31.20 -30.16 -16.59
N GLY A 3 -31.08 -29.18 -15.70
CA GLY A 3 -30.13 -28.07 -15.81
C GLY A 3 -28.68 -28.56 -15.83
N MET A 4 -27.76 -27.73 -16.34
CA MET A 4 -26.34 -28.05 -16.44
C MET A 4 -25.75 -28.48 -15.09
N ALA A 5 -26.14 -27.81 -14.00
CA ALA A 5 -25.75 -28.15 -12.63
C ALA A 5 -26.15 -29.57 -12.24
N SER A 6 -27.40 -29.97 -12.49
CA SER A 6 -27.89 -31.31 -12.13
C SER A 6 -27.13 -32.42 -12.87
N LYS A 7 -26.83 -32.22 -14.16
CA LYS A 7 -26.03 -33.19 -14.93
C LYS A 7 -24.61 -33.31 -14.39
N ARG A 8 -23.98 -32.17 -14.04
CA ARG A 8 -22.64 -32.14 -13.43
C ARG A 8 -22.63 -32.88 -12.10
N LEU A 9 -23.58 -32.60 -11.21
CA LEU A 9 -23.67 -33.23 -9.89
C LEU A 9 -24.00 -34.72 -9.98
N GLN A 10 -24.86 -35.15 -10.90
CA GLN A 10 -25.11 -36.60 -11.11
C GLN A 10 -23.83 -37.33 -11.54
N LYS A 11 -23.01 -36.72 -12.40
CA LYS A 11 -21.73 -37.29 -12.82
C LYS A 11 -20.73 -37.36 -11.67
N GLU A 12 -20.65 -36.32 -10.85
CA GLU A 12 -19.82 -36.33 -9.64
C GLU A 12 -20.29 -37.38 -8.64
N LEU A 13 -21.60 -37.48 -8.38
CA LEU A 13 -22.16 -38.46 -7.45
C LEU A 13 -21.85 -39.90 -7.88
N ALA A 14 -22.00 -40.21 -9.17
CA ALA A 14 -21.64 -41.52 -9.72
C ALA A 14 -20.15 -41.83 -9.53
N LYS A 15 -19.27 -40.82 -9.60
CA LYS A 15 -17.84 -40.95 -9.34
C LYS A 15 -17.57 -41.17 -7.84
N LEU A 16 -18.20 -40.39 -6.96
CA LEU A 16 -18.03 -40.47 -5.51
C LEU A 16 -18.57 -41.78 -4.91
N GLN A 17 -19.57 -42.39 -5.54
CA GLN A 17 -20.10 -43.71 -5.17
C GLN A 17 -19.25 -44.88 -5.71
N GLY A 18 -18.25 -44.58 -6.56
CA GLY A 18 -17.30 -45.55 -7.06
C GLY A 18 -16.21 -45.93 -6.05
N PRO A 19 -15.36 -46.91 -6.38
CA PRO A 19 -14.41 -47.53 -5.44
C PRO A 19 -13.16 -46.68 -5.08
N ALA A 20 -13.06 -45.41 -5.50
CA ALA A 20 -11.80 -44.68 -5.56
C ALA A 20 -11.83 -43.27 -4.91
N LEU A 21 -12.39 -43.14 -3.70
CA LEU A 21 -12.15 -41.93 -2.90
C LEU A 21 -10.76 -41.96 -2.26
N PRO A 22 -10.09 -40.82 -2.10
CA PRO A 22 -8.82 -40.75 -1.39
C PRO A 22 -8.95 -41.25 0.06
N PRO A 23 -7.89 -41.83 0.64
CA PRO A 23 -7.89 -42.30 2.02
C PRO A 23 -8.31 -41.19 2.99
N GLY A 24 -9.22 -41.53 3.92
CA GLY A 24 -9.73 -40.60 4.92
C GLY A 24 -10.87 -39.69 4.46
N ILE A 25 -11.30 -39.76 3.19
CA ILE A 25 -12.48 -39.04 2.69
C ILE A 25 -13.61 -40.03 2.43
N SER A 26 -14.81 -39.76 2.95
CA SER A 26 -15.97 -40.66 2.79
C SER A 26 -17.28 -39.92 2.63
N ILE A 27 -18.17 -40.46 1.78
CA ILE A 27 -19.52 -39.95 1.59
C ILE A 27 -20.43 -40.40 2.72
N VAL A 28 -21.21 -39.46 3.27
CA VAL A 28 -22.13 -39.77 4.37
C VAL A 28 -23.58 -39.66 3.96
N SER A 29 -23.95 -38.56 3.31
CA SER A 29 -25.34 -38.33 2.93
C SER A 29 -25.42 -37.47 1.68
N THR A 30 -26.30 -37.85 0.75
CA THR A 30 -26.60 -37.11 -0.48
C THR A 30 -28.11 -37.16 -0.74
N PRO A 31 -28.93 -36.52 0.13
CA PRO A 31 -30.39 -36.60 0.07
C PRO A 31 -30.96 -36.05 -1.25
N ASP A 32 -30.31 -35.02 -1.81
CA ASP A 32 -30.68 -34.43 -3.08
C ASP A 32 -29.45 -33.87 -3.81
N LEU A 33 -29.67 -33.16 -4.91
CA LEU A 33 -28.61 -32.47 -5.67
C LEU A 33 -28.36 -31.03 -5.16
N LYS A 34 -28.82 -30.68 -3.96
CA LYS A 34 -28.63 -29.35 -3.35
C LYS A 34 -27.74 -29.41 -2.13
N GLU A 35 -27.79 -30.48 -1.35
CA GLU A 35 -26.96 -30.63 -0.15
C GLU A 35 -26.32 -32.01 -0.05
N TRP A 36 -24.99 -32.05 0.06
CA TRP A 36 -24.23 -33.28 0.33
C TRP A 36 -23.42 -33.16 1.62
N GLN A 37 -23.12 -34.31 2.22
CA GLN A 37 -22.33 -34.42 3.43
C GLN A 37 -21.18 -35.43 3.26
N MET A 38 -19.99 -34.98 3.64
CA MET A 38 -18.74 -35.74 3.53
C MET A 38 -18.03 -35.76 4.88
N ASP A 39 -17.38 -36.87 5.22
CA ASP A 39 -16.48 -36.98 6.37
C ASP A 39 -15.02 -36.93 5.87
N VAL A 40 -14.18 -36.14 6.55
CA VAL A 40 -12.73 -36.03 6.31
C VAL A 40 -11.99 -36.42 7.58
N VAL A 41 -10.96 -37.25 7.42
CA VAL A 41 -9.98 -37.63 8.45
C VAL A 41 -8.64 -37.03 8.07
N VAL A 42 -7.92 -36.49 9.05
CA VAL A 42 -6.61 -35.87 8.82
C VAL A 42 -5.50 -36.91 9.04
N PRO A 43 -4.78 -37.33 7.98
CA PRO A 43 -3.64 -38.21 8.16
C PRO A 43 -2.46 -37.44 8.74
N GLU A 44 -1.67 -38.11 9.59
CA GLU A 44 -0.27 -37.72 9.88
C GLU A 44 -0.05 -36.31 10.45
N ASN A 45 -0.95 -35.80 11.30
CA ASN A 45 -0.74 -34.53 12.01
C ASN A 45 -0.98 -34.68 13.54
N PRO A 46 -0.03 -34.27 14.40
CA PRO A 46 -0.12 -34.48 15.85
C PRO A 46 -1.22 -33.64 16.54
N LEU A 47 -1.78 -32.63 15.87
CA LEU A 47 -2.84 -31.78 16.42
C LEU A 47 -4.23 -32.41 16.27
N TYR A 48 -4.40 -33.38 15.37
CA TYR A 48 -5.68 -34.00 15.06
C TYR A 48 -5.63 -35.49 15.38
N ASN A 49 -6.71 -36.02 15.97
CA ASN A 49 -6.80 -37.45 16.22
C ASN A 49 -7.06 -38.18 14.89
N PRO A 50 -6.23 -39.18 14.51
CA PRO A 50 -6.38 -39.91 13.25
C PRO A 50 -7.68 -40.73 13.15
N GLU A 51 -8.38 -40.97 14.26
CA GLU A 51 -9.70 -41.63 14.26
C GLU A 51 -10.87 -40.62 14.27
N GLU A 52 -10.59 -39.34 14.54
CA GLU A 52 -11.62 -38.30 14.54
C GLU A 52 -12.00 -37.94 13.10
N LYS A 53 -13.30 -37.96 12.83
CA LYS A 53 -13.85 -37.52 11.55
C LYS A 53 -14.45 -36.14 11.71
N TYR A 54 -14.19 -35.27 10.74
CA TYR A 54 -14.78 -33.95 10.64
C TYR A 54 -15.82 -33.93 9.53
N ARG A 55 -17.03 -33.44 9.84
CA ARG A 55 -18.16 -33.43 8.91
C ARG A 55 -18.20 -32.14 8.12
N LEU A 56 -18.13 -32.25 6.80
CA LEU A 56 -18.36 -31.17 5.85
C LEU A 56 -19.80 -31.23 5.33
N ARG A 57 -20.42 -30.06 5.17
CA ARG A 57 -21.67 -29.85 4.46
C ARG A 57 -21.40 -29.03 3.21
N PHE A 58 -21.81 -29.55 2.07
CA PHE A 58 -21.75 -28.91 0.76
C PHE A 58 -23.15 -28.46 0.37
N GLN A 59 -23.31 -27.19 -0.02
CA GLN A 59 -24.55 -26.66 -0.57
C GLN A 59 -24.31 -26.12 -1.98
N PHE A 60 -25.08 -26.61 -2.94
CA PHE A 60 -24.90 -26.32 -4.36
C PHE A 60 -25.92 -25.27 -4.83
N SER A 61 -25.42 -24.23 -5.52
CA SER A 61 -26.30 -23.28 -6.20
C SER A 61 -26.78 -23.83 -7.55
N PRO A 62 -27.88 -23.30 -8.11
CA PRO A 62 -28.32 -23.64 -9.47
C PRO A 62 -27.28 -23.34 -10.56
N ASN A 63 -26.28 -22.50 -10.26
CA ASN A 63 -25.23 -22.08 -11.17
C ASN A 63 -23.94 -22.92 -11.05
N TYR A 64 -23.90 -23.92 -10.16
CA TYR A 64 -22.78 -24.86 -10.10
C TYR A 64 -22.60 -25.58 -11.46
N PRO A 65 -21.37 -25.79 -11.98
CA PRO A 65 -20.06 -25.54 -11.37
C PRO A 65 -19.46 -24.16 -11.71
N ILE A 66 -20.22 -23.25 -12.33
CA ILE A 66 -19.72 -21.90 -12.62
C ILE A 66 -19.47 -21.15 -11.32
N GLU A 67 -20.38 -21.28 -10.36
CA GLU A 67 -20.19 -20.82 -8.99
C GLU A 67 -19.70 -21.96 -8.10
N ALA A 68 -18.83 -21.63 -7.14
CA ALA A 68 -18.39 -22.54 -6.09
C ALA A 68 -19.58 -23.03 -5.22
N PRO A 69 -19.51 -24.25 -4.67
CA PRO A 69 -20.43 -24.69 -3.64
C PRO A 69 -20.10 -23.99 -2.31
N GLU A 70 -21.10 -23.81 -1.46
CA GLU A 70 -20.89 -23.37 -0.08
C GLU A 70 -20.46 -24.57 0.77
N VAL A 71 -19.29 -24.48 1.41
CA VAL A 71 -18.72 -25.57 2.19
C VAL A 71 -18.44 -25.11 3.61
N THR A 72 -19.00 -25.83 4.59
CA THR A 72 -18.83 -25.53 6.02
C THR A 72 -18.63 -26.82 6.81
N PHE A 73 -17.80 -26.79 7.84
CA PHE A 73 -17.83 -27.80 8.89
C PHE A 73 -19.12 -27.69 9.69
N ILE A 74 -19.69 -28.82 10.08
CA ILE A 74 -20.87 -28.86 10.95
C ILE A 74 -20.59 -29.67 12.21
N THR A 75 -21.15 -29.22 13.33
CA THR A 75 -21.10 -29.96 14.59
C THR A 75 -22.25 -30.95 14.67
N LEU A 76 -21.97 -32.17 15.11
CA LEU A 76 -22.98 -33.18 15.44
C LEU A 76 -22.79 -33.63 16.88
N SER A 77 -23.88 -33.95 17.57
CA SER A 77 -23.87 -34.44 18.94
C SER A 77 -23.70 -35.96 19.03
N ASP A 78 -24.16 -36.71 18.03
CA ASP A 78 -24.13 -38.17 18.02
C ASP A 78 -23.92 -38.75 16.60
N PRO A 79 -22.79 -39.43 16.32
CA PRO A 79 -21.55 -39.38 17.10
C PRO A 79 -20.99 -37.95 17.12
N PRO A 80 -20.23 -37.55 18.15
CA PRO A 80 -19.72 -36.20 18.26
C PRO A 80 -18.81 -35.87 17.07
N ARG A 81 -19.17 -34.82 16.32
CA ARG A 81 -18.35 -34.21 15.27
C ARG A 81 -18.08 -32.78 15.70
N ARG A 82 -16.81 -32.45 15.92
CA ARG A 82 -16.39 -31.09 16.28
C ARG A 82 -15.96 -30.32 15.03
N ILE A 83 -15.89 -29.01 15.15
CA ILE A 83 -15.23 -28.19 14.12
C ILE A 83 -13.74 -28.20 14.44
N PRO A 84 -12.87 -28.63 13.51
CA PRO A 84 -11.44 -28.70 13.75
C PRO A 84 -10.89 -27.31 14.12
N MET A 85 -9.98 -27.27 15.09
CA MET A 85 -9.25 -26.05 15.41
C MET A 85 -8.20 -25.80 14.33
N HIS A 86 -8.25 -24.64 13.70
CA HIS A 86 -7.37 -24.29 12.59
C HIS A 86 -7.39 -22.76 12.37
N PRO A 87 -6.24 -22.13 12.03
CA PRO A 87 -6.16 -20.68 11.77
C PRO A 87 -7.08 -20.15 10.67
N HIS A 88 -7.59 -21.04 9.82
CA HIS A 88 -8.50 -20.72 8.71
C HIS A 88 -9.92 -21.30 8.86
N ILE A 89 -10.29 -21.79 10.06
CA ILE A 89 -11.63 -22.36 10.31
C ILE A 89 -12.28 -21.69 11.51
N TYR A 90 -13.35 -20.96 11.25
CA TYR A 90 -14.14 -20.27 12.27
C TYR A 90 -14.94 -21.25 13.14
N SER A 91 -15.29 -20.85 14.35
CA SER A 91 -16.02 -21.69 15.32
C SER A 91 -17.46 -22.03 14.92
N ASN A 92 -18.01 -21.34 13.91
CA ASN A 92 -19.28 -21.71 13.27
C ASN A 92 -19.10 -22.64 12.05
N GLY A 93 -17.87 -23.06 11.76
CA GLY A 93 -17.53 -24.02 10.72
C GLY A 93 -17.29 -23.42 9.35
N ILE A 94 -17.35 -22.09 9.22
CA ILE A 94 -16.97 -21.39 7.99
C ILE A 94 -15.47 -21.59 7.72
N ILE A 95 -15.15 -21.90 6.47
CA ILE A 95 -13.79 -22.22 6.02
C ILE A 95 -13.28 -21.05 5.17
N CYS A 96 -12.14 -20.50 5.59
CA CYS A 96 -11.35 -19.56 4.82
C CYS A 96 -10.40 -20.39 3.95
N LEU A 97 -10.85 -20.82 2.77
CA LEU A 97 -10.00 -21.44 1.73
C LEU A 97 -10.21 -20.75 0.37
N ASP A 98 -9.12 -20.37 -0.30
CA ASP A 98 -9.09 -19.63 -1.57
C ASP A 98 -9.89 -20.31 -2.69
N LEU A 99 -9.81 -21.64 -2.76
CA LEU A 99 -10.54 -22.46 -3.71
C LEU A 99 -12.06 -22.38 -3.53
N LEU A 100 -12.57 -21.91 -2.38
CA LEU A 100 -13.99 -21.72 -2.13
C LEU A 100 -14.46 -20.28 -2.38
N ASP A 101 -13.53 -19.35 -2.62
CA ASP A 101 -13.83 -17.96 -2.95
C ASP A 101 -14.11 -17.76 -4.45
N SER A 102 -14.89 -16.73 -4.75
CA SER A 102 -15.20 -16.25 -6.09
C SER A 102 -13.96 -15.94 -6.95
N GLN A 103 -12.84 -15.54 -6.35
CA GLN A 103 -11.60 -15.23 -7.08
C GLN A 103 -10.74 -16.48 -7.36
N GLY A 104 -10.78 -17.47 -6.47
CA GLY A 104 -9.97 -18.69 -6.56
C GLY A 104 -10.70 -19.90 -7.17
N TRP A 105 -12.04 -19.87 -7.22
CA TRP A 105 -12.83 -20.96 -7.78
C TRP A 105 -12.69 -21.07 -9.30
N SER A 106 -12.55 -22.30 -9.78
CA SER A 106 -12.60 -22.66 -11.19
C SER A 106 -13.57 -23.83 -11.39
N PRO A 107 -14.42 -23.83 -12.44
CA PRO A 107 -15.35 -24.92 -12.72
C PRO A 107 -14.70 -26.30 -12.97
N VAL A 108 -13.36 -26.35 -13.07
CA VAL A 108 -12.60 -27.61 -13.13
C VAL A 108 -12.59 -28.35 -11.79
N HIS A 109 -12.72 -27.63 -10.67
CA HIS A 109 -12.80 -28.21 -9.34
C HIS A 109 -14.14 -28.91 -9.12
N ASN A 110 -14.12 -29.90 -8.24
CA ASN A 110 -15.26 -30.76 -7.90
C ASN A 110 -15.24 -31.09 -6.39
N VAL A 111 -16.27 -31.79 -5.91
CA VAL A 111 -16.42 -32.13 -4.48
C VAL A 111 -15.22 -32.91 -3.94
N GLU A 112 -14.68 -33.84 -4.72
CA GLU A 112 -13.50 -34.63 -4.35
C GLU A 112 -12.25 -33.74 -4.19
N SER A 113 -11.96 -32.87 -5.17
CA SER A 113 -10.82 -31.96 -5.08
C SER A 113 -10.93 -30.99 -3.91
N ILE A 114 -12.14 -30.53 -3.58
CA ILE A 114 -12.36 -29.67 -2.40
C ILE A 114 -12.02 -30.44 -1.12
N CYS A 115 -12.50 -31.68 -0.98
CA CYS A 115 -12.21 -32.49 0.20
C CYS A 115 -10.71 -32.77 0.36
N ILE A 116 -10.00 -33.03 -0.75
CA ILE A 116 -8.54 -33.20 -0.76
C ILE A 116 -7.84 -31.92 -0.30
N SER A 117 -8.22 -30.75 -0.84
CA SER A 117 -7.63 -29.47 -0.44
C SER A 117 -7.85 -29.18 1.05
N ILE A 118 -9.05 -29.43 1.58
CA ILE A 118 -9.35 -29.25 3.01
C ILE A 118 -8.55 -30.24 3.86
N GLN A 119 -8.46 -31.50 3.46
CA GLN A 119 -7.67 -32.52 4.15
C GLN A 119 -6.19 -32.13 4.19
N SER A 120 -5.63 -31.68 3.06
CA SER A 120 -4.25 -31.22 2.97
C SER A 120 -4.00 -29.96 3.82
N MET A 121 -4.94 -29.01 3.82
CA MET A 121 -4.87 -27.82 4.66
C MET A 121 -4.76 -28.21 6.14
N LEU A 122 -5.64 -29.10 6.61
CA LEU A 122 -5.61 -29.60 7.98
C LEU A 122 -4.31 -30.38 8.27
N ALA A 123 -3.88 -31.26 7.38
CA ALA A 123 -2.66 -32.05 7.56
C ALA A 123 -1.40 -31.17 7.68
N SER A 124 -1.37 -30.01 7.02
CA SER A 124 -0.26 -29.04 7.08
C SER A 124 -0.28 -28.12 8.31
N ASN A 125 -1.31 -28.20 9.17
CA ASN A 125 -1.46 -27.26 10.27
C ASN A 125 -0.37 -27.43 11.35
N THR A 126 0.15 -26.30 11.83
CA THR A 126 1.16 -26.24 12.90
C THR A 126 0.64 -25.56 14.17
N LYS A 127 -0.56 -24.99 14.15
CA LYS A 127 -1.11 -24.19 15.26
C LYS A 127 -2.52 -24.62 15.64
N ASN A 128 -2.71 -24.90 16.93
CA ASN A 128 -4.02 -25.22 17.47
C ASN A 128 -4.78 -23.95 17.89
N GLU A 129 -5.11 -23.07 16.93
CA GLU A 129 -5.77 -21.78 17.16
C GLU A 129 -6.93 -21.54 16.19
N ARG A 130 -7.76 -20.53 16.46
CA ARG A 130 -8.84 -20.06 15.59
C ARG A 130 -8.39 -18.84 14.77
N PRO A 131 -9.07 -18.48 13.67
CA PRO A 131 -8.82 -17.22 12.99
C PRO A 131 -8.88 -16.01 13.96
N PRO A 132 -8.01 -15.01 13.80
CA PRO A 132 -8.11 -13.77 14.57
C PRO A 132 -9.51 -13.14 14.45
N GLY A 133 -10.11 -12.75 15.58
CA GLY A 133 -11.44 -12.15 15.60
C GLY A 133 -12.61 -13.13 15.42
N ASP A 134 -12.38 -14.45 15.53
CA ASP A 134 -13.40 -15.50 15.39
C ASP A 134 -14.73 -15.19 16.11
N ALA A 135 -14.67 -14.87 17.40
CA ALA A 135 -15.88 -14.59 18.19
C ALA A 135 -16.70 -13.41 17.64
N GLU A 136 -16.03 -12.36 17.15
CA GLU A 136 -16.70 -11.18 16.58
C GLU A 136 -17.22 -11.45 15.17
N PHE A 137 -16.45 -12.17 14.36
CA PHE A 137 -16.87 -12.61 13.03
C PHE A 137 -18.12 -13.48 13.11
N VAL A 138 -18.12 -14.51 13.96
CA VAL A 138 -19.28 -15.39 14.15
C VAL A 138 -20.50 -14.63 14.65
N LYS A 139 -20.30 -13.63 15.52
CA LYS A 139 -21.40 -12.81 16.05
C LYS A 139 -21.96 -11.83 15.02
N SER A 140 -21.11 -11.20 14.21
CA SER A 140 -21.48 -10.08 13.34
C SER A 140 -21.78 -10.49 11.90
N ASN A 141 -21.18 -11.59 11.41
CA ASN A 141 -21.35 -12.02 10.02
C ASN A 141 -22.81 -12.39 9.73
N ARG A 142 -23.35 -11.85 8.64
CA ARG A 142 -24.69 -12.16 8.11
C ARG A 142 -24.62 -12.63 6.65
N GLN A 143 -23.43 -12.70 6.08
CA GLN A 143 -23.20 -13.11 4.70
C GLN A 143 -23.13 -14.63 4.60
N ARG A 144 -23.49 -15.16 3.44
CA ARG A 144 -23.32 -16.58 3.12
C ARG A 144 -21.84 -16.91 2.99
N PRO A 145 -21.37 -18.12 3.37
CA PRO A 145 -19.97 -18.52 3.31
C PRO A 145 -19.24 -18.13 2.02
N ARG A 146 -19.89 -18.31 0.87
CA ARG A 146 -19.33 -17.98 -0.45
C ARG A 146 -19.25 -16.49 -0.76
N ASP A 147 -20.16 -15.68 -0.20
CA ASP A 147 -20.19 -14.24 -0.43
C ASP A 147 -19.25 -13.49 0.55
N ILE A 148 -18.59 -14.23 1.45
CA ILE A 148 -17.57 -13.70 2.35
C ILE A 148 -16.28 -13.62 1.58
N ASN A 149 -15.81 -12.39 1.37
CA ASN A 149 -14.50 -12.15 0.77
C ASN A 149 -13.42 -12.41 1.83
N PHE A 150 -12.92 -13.64 1.86
CA PHE A 150 -11.76 -14.03 2.63
C PHE A 150 -10.51 -13.57 1.91
N LEU A 151 -9.71 -12.71 2.53
CA LEU A 151 -8.42 -12.31 1.98
C LEU A 151 -7.30 -13.15 2.58
N TYR A 152 -6.56 -13.81 1.70
CA TYR A 152 -5.45 -14.69 2.02
C TYR A 152 -4.12 -13.96 1.87
N HIS A 153 -3.82 -13.04 2.79
CA HIS A 153 -2.43 -12.60 2.95
C HIS A 153 -2.04 -12.72 4.42
N ASP A 154 -1.20 -13.70 4.70
CA ASP A 154 -0.36 -13.64 5.89
C ASP A 154 0.79 -12.67 5.59
N PRO A 155 0.83 -11.47 6.21
CA PRO A 155 1.92 -10.52 5.98
C PRO A 155 3.27 -11.05 6.47
N SER A 156 3.30 -12.17 7.20
CA SER A 156 4.51 -12.73 7.82
C SER A 156 5.62 -13.00 6.81
N LYS A 157 5.30 -13.51 5.61
CA LYS A 157 6.34 -13.73 4.57
C LYS A 157 6.95 -12.41 4.10
N ALA A 158 6.10 -11.43 3.80
CA ALA A 158 6.57 -10.13 3.31
C ALA A 158 7.40 -9.38 4.37
N LEU A 159 6.95 -9.44 5.62
CA LEU A 159 7.69 -8.90 6.75
C LEU A 159 9.01 -9.65 7.00
N ALA A 160 9.04 -10.98 6.86
CA ALA A 160 10.27 -11.77 6.99
C ALA A 160 11.30 -11.41 5.91
N ASN A 161 10.87 -11.25 4.66
CA ASN A 161 11.73 -10.81 3.57
C ASN A 161 12.34 -9.43 3.87
N LEU A 162 11.52 -8.46 4.30
CA LEU A 162 12.00 -7.14 4.70
C LEU A 162 13.01 -7.19 5.86
N ARG A 163 12.76 -8.01 6.89
CA ARG A 163 13.70 -8.19 8.02
C ARG A 163 15.03 -8.80 7.57
N SER A 164 14.98 -9.72 6.60
CA SER A 164 16.17 -10.41 6.09
C SER A 164 16.94 -9.61 5.03
N PHE A 165 16.38 -8.51 4.54
CA PHE A 165 16.99 -7.71 3.48
C PHE A 165 18.26 -7.01 3.98
N VAL A 166 19.38 -7.31 3.33
CA VAL A 166 20.67 -6.67 3.57
C VAL A 166 20.95 -5.66 2.47
N ALA A 167 20.90 -4.38 2.83
CA ALA A 167 21.20 -3.31 1.89
C ALA A 167 22.70 -3.24 1.55
N PRO A 168 23.06 -2.86 0.31
CA PRO A 168 24.44 -2.53 -0.03
C PRO A 168 24.97 -1.34 0.79
N PRO A 169 26.31 -1.14 0.84
CA PRO A 169 26.91 0.01 1.50
C PRO A 169 26.30 1.33 1.03
N THR A 170 25.99 2.21 1.96
CA THR A 170 25.31 3.47 1.64
C THR A 170 26.24 4.66 1.59
N ASN A 171 26.06 5.50 0.58
CA ASN A 171 26.72 6.79 0.45
C ASN A 171 26.00 7.90 1.24
N TRP A 172 24.87 7.61 1.88
CA TRP A 172 24.12 8.62 2.65
C TRP A 172 24.98 9.29 3.73
N TYR A 173 25.81 8.52 4.44
CA TYR A 173 26.75 9.04 5.44
C TYR A 173 27.94 9.81 4.85
N ARG A 174 28.15 9.75 3.53
CA ARG A 174 29.17 10.54 2.83
C ARG A 174 28.60 11.85 2.28
N CYS A 175 27.28 11.92 2.07
CA CYS A 175 26.62 13.17 1.73
C CYS A 175 26.83 14.23 2.82
N PRO A 176 27.05 15.50 2.47
CA PRO A 176 26.99 16.60 3.43
C PRO A 176 25.63 16.70 4.11
N LEU A 177 25.60 17.26 5.32
CA LEU A 177 24.36 17.42 6.10
C LEU A 177 23.22 18.08 5.29
N THR A 178 23.55 19.14 4.53
CA THR A 178 22.60 19.89 3.69
C THR A 178 21.91 19.05 2.61
N ARG A 179 22.45 17.86 2.32
CA ARG A 179 22.03 16.92 1.28
C ARG A 179 21.52 15.58 1.82
N ARG A 180 21.48 15.38 3.15
CA ARG A 180 20.95 14.16 3.77
C ARG A 180 19.46 14.29 4.04
N ALA A 181 18.69 13.35 3.51
CA ALA A 181 17.27 13.22 3.79
C ALA A 181 16.89 11.76 4.02
N ALA A 182 15.81 11.51 4.76
CA ALA A 182 15.27 10.18 4.94
C ALA A 182 13.74 10.20 4.89
N VAL A 183 13.15 9.10 4.44
CA VAL A 183 11.69 8.93 4.35
C VAL A 183 11.26 7.64 5.03
N LEU A 184 10.08 7.65 5.63
CA LEU A 184 9.50 6.52 6.32
C LEU A 184 8.47 5.80 5.44
N ILE A 185 8.73 4.53 5.14
CA ILE A 185 7.76 3.58 4.59
C ILE A 185 7.10 2.89 5.78
N LEU A 186 6.03 3.49 6.29
CA LEU A 186 5.27 2.93 7.41
C LEU A 186 4.24 1.93 6.90
N LEU A 187 4.47 0.66 7.20
CA LEU A 187 3.59 -0.46 6.86
C LEU A 187 2.72 -0.83 8.05
N PHE A 188 1.48 -1.23 7.80
CA PHE A 188 0.61 -1.88 8.79
C PHE A 188 -0.27 -2.91 8.09
N ALA A 189 -0.68 -3.95 8.81
CA ALA A 189 -1.68 -4.89 8.30
C ALA A 189 -3.07 -4.31 8.53
N ASP A 190 -3.90 -4.28 7.48
CA ASP A 190 -5.31 -3.94 7.64
C ASP A 190 -6.10 -5.12 8.24
N LYS A 191 -7.42 -4.96 8.38
CA LYS A 191 -8.31 -6.00 8.94
C LYS A 191 -8.32 -7.30 8.13
N ARG A 192 -7.82 -7.25 6.90
CA ARG A 192 -7.75 -8.36 5.95
C ARG A 192 -6.40 -9.09 6.03
N GLY A 193 -5.43 -8.56 6.79
CA GLY A 193 -4.05 -9.04 6.81
C GLY A 193 -3.16 -8.42 5.74
N ASP A 194 -3.73 -7.62 4.83
CA ASP A 194 -3.00 -7.03 3.73
C ASP A 194 -2.11 -5.88 4.23
N LEU A 195 -0.84 -5.88 3.81
CA LEU A 195 0.04 -4.75 4.13
C LEU A 195 -0.42 -3.51 3.37
N ARG A 196 -0.60 -2.42 4.11
CA ARG A 196 -0.85 -1.08 3.58
C ARG A 196 0.29 -0.16 3.95
N VAL A 197 0.56 0.81 3.07
CA VAL A 197 1.55 1.87 3.30
C VAL A 197 0.86 3.20 3.59
N VAL A 198 1.41 3.97 4.52
CA VAL A 198 0.96 5.34 4.84
C VAL A 198 1.65 6.36 3.92
N LEU A 199 0.85 7.27 3.35
CA LEU A 199 1.30 8.35 2.47
C LEU A 199 0.68 9.68 2.89
N THR A 200 1.39 10.77 2.61
CA THR A 200 0.95 12.14 2.87
C THR A 200 0.67 12.87 1.55
N ILE A 201 -0.22 13.85 1.59
CA ILE A 201 -0.34 14.90 0.58
C ILE A 201 0.26 16.16 1.16
N ARG A 202 1.28 16.71 0.50
CA ARG A 202 1.96 17.95 0.96
C ARG A 202 1.02 19.15 0.88
N SER A 203 1.10 20.04 1.87
CA SER A 203 0.34 21.30 1.91
C SER A 203 0.63 22.18 0.69
N SER A 204 -0.38 22.92 0.24
CA SER A 204 -0.27 23.81 -0.93
C SER A 204 0.65 25.03 -0.69
N GLY A 205 0.97 25.34 0.57
CA GLY A 205 1.81 26.49 0.95
C GLY A 205 3.32 26.22 0.92
N LEU A 206 3.75 24.98 0.65
CA LEU A 206 5.16 24.61 0.68
C LEU A 206 5.91 25.07 -0.58
N LYS A 207 7.14 25.56 -0.40
CA LYS A 207 7.99 26.08 -1.49
C LYS A 207 8.28 25.06 -2.60
N ASN A 208 8.25 23.76 -2.29
CA ASN A 208 8.51 22.66 -3.24
C ASN A 208 7.43 21.57 -3.14
N TYR A 209 7.04 21.02 -4.29
CA TYR A 209 6.17 19.83 -4.42
C TYR A 209 4.78 19.95 -3.76
N ALA A 210 4.24 21.16 -3.69
CA ALA A 210 2.90 21.46 -3.16
C ALA A 210 1.80 20.59 -3.81
N GLY A 211 0.97 19.93 -2.99
CA GLY A 211 -0.16 19.09 -3.45
C GLY A 211 0.20 17.71 -3.99
N GLN A 212 1.47 17.28 -3.88
CA GLN A 212 1.92 15.97 -4.35
C GLN A 212 1.90 14.92 -3.23
N ALA A 213 1.69 13.66 -3.60
CA ALA A 213 1.81 12.54 -2.68
C ALA A 213 3.28 12.21 -2.37
N ALA A 214 3.58 12.01 -1.09
CA ALA A 214 4.92 11.72 -0.60
C ALA A 214 4.87 10.70 0.55
N LEU A 215 6.02 10.08 0.81
CA LEU A 215 6.26 9.39 2.07
C LEU A 215 6.59 10.44 3.14
N PRO A 216 6.18 10.25 4.41
CA PRO A 216 6.62 11.11 5.50
C PRO A 216 8.14 11.16 5.57
N GLY A 217 8.73 12.35 5.70
CA GLY A 217 10.18 12.47 5.72
C GLY A 217 10.70 13.85 5.34
N GLY A 218 11.98 14.03 5.58
CA GLY A 218 12.63 15.33 5.46
C GLY A 218 14.14 15.26 5.62
N LYS A 219 14.74 16.40 5.91
CA LYS A 219 16.20 16.55 5.97
C LYS A 219 16.73 16.17 7.35
N SER A 220 17.98 15.75 7.39
CA SER A 220 18.68 15.57 8.66
C SER A 220 19.02 16.93 9.27
N ASP A 221 18.81 17.08 10.57
CA ASP A 221 19.15 18.28 11.35
C ASP A 221 20.58 18.22 11.87
N SER A 222 21.12 17.01 12.08
CA SER A 222 22.48 16.82 12.56
C SER A 222 23.17 15.58 11.98
N LEU A 223 24.51 15.58 11.92
CA LEU A 223 25.30 14.46 11.40
C LEU A 223 25.20 13.18 12.25
N GLN A 224 24.71 13.31 13.48
CA GLN A 224 24.60 12.25 14.49
C GLN A 224 23.30 11.46 14.34
N GLU A 225 22.33 11.96 13.56
CA GLU A 225 21.11 11.24 13.30
C GLU A 225 21.35 10.07 12.33
N THR A 226 20.84 8.90 12.70
CA THR A 226 20.69 7.78 11.78
C THR A 226 19.51 8.04 10.83
N PRO A 227 19.51 7.51 9.60
CA PRO A 227 18.40 7.67 8.67
C PRO A 227 17.02 7.37 9.28
N PHE A 228 16.90 6.26 10.02
CA PHE A 228 15.65 5.91 10.68
C PHE A 228 15.19 6.93 11.73
N LYS A 229 16.11 7.57 12.46
CA LYS A 229 15.78 8.63 13.44
C LYS A 229 15.23 9.86 12.72
N VAL A 230 15.85 10.27 11.61
CA VAL A 230 15.35 11.37 10.76
C VAL A 230 13.94 11.05 10.28
N ALA A 231 13.74 9.87 9.67
CA ALA A 231 12.45 9.45 9.15
C ALA A 231 11.35 9.40 10.23
N ARG A 232 11.69 8.95 11.45
CA ARG A 232 10.77 8.89 12.59
C ARG A 232 10.43 10.27 13.16
N ARG A 233 11.42 11.16 13.27
CA ARG A 233 11.21 12.56 13.71
C ARG A 233 10.26 13.29 12.76
N GLU A 234 10.52 13.19 11.46
CA GLU A 234 9.69 13.80 10.42
C GLU A 234 8.28 13.19 10.40
N ALA A 235 8.13 11.87 10.56
CA ALA A 235 6.80 11.26 10.70
C ALA A 235 6.06 11.69 11.97
N PHE A 236 6.78 11.97 13.07
CA PHE A 236 6.17 12.55 14.27
C PHE A 236 5.66 13.97 14.01
N GLU A 237 6.44 14.80 13.33
CA GLU A 237 6.08 16.19 12.99
C GLU A 237 4.92 16.26 11.98
N GLU A 238 4.99 15.46 10.90
CA GLU A 238 4.04 15.52 9.79
C GLU A 238 2.70 14.82 10.09
N ILE A 239 2.74 13.63 10.69
CA ILE A 239 1.56 12.77 10.87
C ILE A 239 1.24 12.43 12.33
N GLY A 240 2.03 12.93 13.28
CA GLY A 240 1.80 12.74 14.70
C GLY A 240 2.20 11.35 15.23
N LEU A 241 2.98 10.59 14.46
CA LEU A 241 3.40 9.23 14.82
C LEU A 241 4.39 9.27 15.99
N PRO A 242 4.02 8.85 17.22
CA PRO A 242 4.87 9.02 18.41
C PRO A 242 6.24 8.35 18.28
N MET A 243 7.26 8.98 18.87
CA MET A 243 8.66 8.51 18.79
C MET A 243 8.94 7.28 19.66
N SER A 244 8.20 7.12 20.76
CA SER A 244 8.36 6.01 21.71
C SER A 244 7.09 5.15 21.79
N ASP A 245 7.25 3.84 21.89
CA ASP A 245 6.14 2.89 21.99
C ASP A 245 5.25 3.15 23.22
N HIS A 246 5.80 3.72 24.30
CA HIS A 246 5.01 4.09 25.49
C HIS A 246 3.99 5.21 25.23
N GLN A 247 4.20 5.99 24.18
CA GLN A 247 3.29 7.06 23.77
C GLN A 247 2.25 6.57 22.74
N LEU A 248 2.40 5.35 22.23
CA LEU A 248 1.40 4.72 21.39
C LEU A 248 0.24 4.18 22.24
N PRO A 249 -0.96 4.00 21.64
CA PRO A 249 -2.03 3.30 22.32
C PRO A 249 -1.58 1.91 22.79
N PRO A 250 -2.07 1.40 23.94
CA PRO A 250 -1.59 0.15 24.51
C PRO A 250 -1.59 -1.01 23.51
N GLY A 251 -0.45 -1.68 23.39
CA GLY A 251 -0.26 -2.86 22.54
C GLY A 251 0.21 -2.55 21.11
N TYR A 252 0.20 -1.29 20.68
CA TYR A 252 0.85 -0.89 19.44
C TYR A 252 2.35 -0.70 19.65
N SER A 253 3.14 -1.02 18.62
CA SER A 253 4.59 -0.82 18.61
C SER A 253 5.09 -0.59 17.19
N VAL A 254 6.15 0.21 17.03
CA VAL A 254 6.78 0.43 15.72
C VAL A 254 8.09 -0.36 15.65
N GLU A 255 8.13 -1.36 14.78
CA GLU A 255 9.32 -2.15 14.50
C GLU A 255 10.07 -1.56 13.30
N HIS A 256 11.37 -1.26 13.46
CA HIS A 256 12.25 -0.98 12.32
C HIS A 256 12.59 -2.29 11.61
N LEU A 257 12.26 -2.40 10.31
CA LEU A 257 12.49 -3.62 9.53
C LEU A 257 13.83 -3.57 8.78
N THR A 258 14.03 -2.55 7.95
CA THR A 258 15.22 -2.41 7.11
C THR A 258 15.32 -1.01 6.50
N GLU A 259 16.46 -0.68 5.89
CA GLU A 259 16.67 0.54 5.12
C GLU A 259 17.05 0.18 3.67
N LEU A 260 16.43 0.82 2.68
CA LEU A 260 16.71 0.58 1.27
C LEU A 260 17.85 1.48 0.75
N PRO A 261 18.50 1.14 -0.37
CA PRO A 261 19.48 1.99 -1.05
C PRO A 261 19.03 3.45 -1.22
N ALA A 262 19.95 4.40 -1.02
CA ALA A 262 19.64 5.81 -1.13
C ALA A 262 19.28 6.17 -2.58
N ASN A 263 18.24 7.00 -2.75
CA ASN A 263 17.81 7.55 -4.02
C ASN A 263 18.34 8.99 -4.17
N LEU A 264 18.63 9.42 -5.39
CA LEU A 264 19.11 10.78 -5.67
C LEU A 264 17.97 11.66 -6.17
N ALA A 265 17.62 12.69 -5.39
CA ALA A 265 16.62 13.66 -5.81
C ALA A 265 17.17 14.62 -6.86
N MET A 266 16.30 15.16 -7.70
CA MET A 266 16.67 16.24 -8.64
C MET A 266 17.21 17.49 -7.91
N THR A 267 16.81 17.67 -6.65
CA THR A 267 17.32 18.72 -5.77
C THR A 267 18.69 18.38 -5.16
N GLU A 268 19.31 17.28 -5.60
CA GLU A 268 20.59 16.76 -5.18
C GLU A 268 20.62 16.34 -3.69
N LEU A 269 19.48 15.84 -3.20
CA LEU A 269 19.36 15.21 -1.89
C LEU A 269 19.56 13.70 -2.04
N GLY A 270 20.42 13.12 -1.21
CA GLY A 270 20.47 11.67 -0.99
C GLY A 270 19.36 11.28 -0.02
N VAL A 271 18.33 10.63 -0.51
CA VAL A 271 17.13 10.23 0.25
C VAL A 271 17.25 8.76 0.62
N ARG A 272 17.33 8.45 1.92
CA ARG A 272 17.38 7.07 2.43
C ARG A 272 15.98 6.58 2.82
N PRO A 273 15.39 5.59 2.14
CA PRO A 273 14.10 5.03 2.54
C PRO A 273 14.27 4.06 3.71
N CYS A 274 13.47 4.24 4.76
CA CYS A 274 13.47 3.39 5.95
C CYS A 274 12.12 2.70 6.08
N VAL A 275 12.09 1.38 6.19
CA VAL A 275 10.87 0.57 6.29
C VAL A 275 10.60 0.24 7.75
N ALA A 276 9.38 0.52 8.20
CA ALA A 276 8.92 0.17 9.53
C ALA A 276 7.56 -0.51 9.50
N TYR A 277 7.31 -1.40 10.46
CA TYR A 277 6.03 -2.05 10.65
C TYR A 277 5.37 -1.58 11.93
N LEU A 278 4.18 -1.01 11.79
CA LEU A 278 3.30 -0.68 12.90
C LEU A 278 2.47 -1.92 13.26
N LYS A 279 2.84 -2.54 14.39
CA LYS A 279 2.15 -3.72 14.90
C LYS A 279 0.82 -3.31 15.50
N THR A 280 -0.27 -3.86 14.97
CA THR A 280 -1.60 -3.76 15.55
C THR A 280 -1.76 -4.85 16.62
N PRO A 281 -2.17 -4.51 17.86
CA PRO A 281 -2.40 -5.50 18.90
C PRO A 281 -3.62 -6.37 18.59
N ALA A 282 -3.67 -7.54 19.24
CA ALA A 282 -4.89 -8.33 19.28
C ALA A 282 -6.03 -7.56 19.98
N PRO A 283 -7.30 -7.82 19.63
CA PRO A 283 -8.46 -7.31 20.34
C PRO A 283 -8.33 -7.47 21.86
N SER A 284 -8.69 -6.42 22.59
CA SER A 284 -8.65 -6.39 24.06
C SER A 284 -9.94 -5.80 24.63
N ALA A 285 -10.15 -5.95 25.94
CA ALA A 285 -11.29 -5.35 26.63
C ALA A 285 -11.35 -3.81 26.46
N LYS A 286 -10.21 -3.15 26.24
CA LYS A 286 -10.11 -1.69 26.03
C LYS A 286 -10.29 -1.28 24.57
N ASN A 287 -9.99 -2.15 23.62
CA ASN A 287 -10.15 -1.91 22.19
C ASN A 287 -10.53 -3.23 21.51
N GLN A 288 -11.82 -3.41 21.28
CA GLN A 288 -12.37 -4.64 20.69
C GLN A 288 -12.02 -4.77 19.20
N ASN A 289 -11.79 -3.66 18.52
CA ASN A 289 -11.49 -3.63 17.09
C ASN A 289 -10.28 -2.73 16.80
N PRO A 290 -9.05 -3.16 17.14
CA PRO A 290 -7.83 -2.43 16.84
C PRO A 290 -7.69 -2.17 15.34
N ASP A 291 -7.46 -0.91 14.99
CA ASP A 291 -7.27 -0.47 13.61
C ASP A 291 -6.19 0.61 13.60
N ALA A 292 -4.99 0.29 13.10
CA ALA A 292 -3.86 1.20 13.10
C ALA A 292 -4.16 2.53 12.40
N ALA A 293 -4.92 2.50 11.30
CA ALA A 293 -5.25 3.71 10.56
C ALA A 293 -6.19 4.61 11.37
N ARG A 294 -7.16 4.05 12.10
CA ARG A 294 -8.07 4.84 12.95
C ARG A 294 -7.45 5.24 14.29
N ASP A 295 -6.70 4.34 14.91
CA ASP A 295 -6.29 4.45 16.31
C ASP A 295 -5.02 5.30 16.49
N ILE A 296 -4.19 5.43 15.44
CA ILE A 296 -2.92 6.18 15.49
C ILE A 296 -2.93 7.40 14.57
N LEU A 297 -3.63 7.36 13.44
CA LEU A 297 -3.78 8.53 12.57
C LEU A 297 -5.06 9.27 13.04
N PRO A 298 -5.04 10.36 13.85
CA PRO A 298 -4.28 11.59 13.51
C PRO A 298 -3.85 12.56 14.66
N LYS A 299 -2.68 13.19 14.48
CA LYS A 299 -2.44 14.64 14.75
C LYS A 299 -1.65 15.20 13.57
N LEU A 300 -2.35 15.74 12.58
CA LEU A 300 -1.73 16.30 11.37
C LEU A 300 -1.30 17.75 11.61
N ASP A 301 -0.09 18.12 11.20
CA ASP A 301 0.26 19.53 11.05
C ASP A 301 -0.22 20.05 9.69
N ALA A 302 -1.30 20.84 9.71
CA ALA A 302 -1.88 21.49 8.52
C ALA A 302 -0.90 22.40 7.76
N ARG A 303 0.23 22.81 8.37
CA ARG A 303 1.26 23.62 7.70
C ARG A 303 2.04 22.81 6.67
N GLU A 304 2.23 21.52 6.92
CA GLU A 304 3.10 20.66 6.12
C GLU A 304 2.32 19.57 5.37
N VAL A 305 1.29 19.00 6.01
CA VAL A 305 0.49 17.91 5.46
C VAL A 305 -0.97 18.35 5.30
N ALA A 306 -1.47 18.26 4.06
CA ALA A 306 -2.87 18.51 3.74
C ALA A 306 -3.76 17.30 4.05
N ALA A 307 -3.25 16.08 3.83
CA ALA A 307 -3.97 14.85 4.07
C ALA A 307 -3.02 13.67 4.29
N VAL A 308 -3.49 12.66 5.01
CA VAL A 308 -2.89 11.32 5.08
C VAL A 308 -3.82 10.33 4.45
N PHE A 309 -3.29 9.42 3.65
CA PHE A 309 -4.04 8.33 3.03
C PHE A 309 -3.21 7.05 3.03
N THR A 310 -3.84 5.92 2.72
CA THR A 310 -3.15 4.63 2.70
C THR A 310 -3.37 3.89 1.38
N ALA A 311 -2.35 3.17 0.93
CA ALA A 311 -2.40 2.39 -0.30
C ALA A 311 -2.14 0.90 -0.04
N PRO A 312 -2.79 -0.03 -0.76
CA PRO A 312 -2.43 -1.45 -0.72
C PRO A 312 -0.99 -1.63 -1.23
N PHE A 313 -0.11 -2.17 -0.37
CA PHE A 313 1.33 -2.13 -0.61
C PHE A 313 1.76 -3.09 -1.74
N GLN A 314 1.14 -4.27 -1.85
CA GLN A 314 1.43 -5.22 -2.92
C GLN A 314 1.02 -4.69 -4.30
N ASN A 315 -0.03 -3.86 -4.38
CA ASN A 315 -0.53 -3.34 -5.66
C ASN A 315 0.50 -2.50 -6.41
N PHE A 316 1.56 -2.02 -5.73
CA PHE A 316 2.67 -1.39 -6.42
C PHE A 316 3.47 -2.35 -7.31
N LEU A 317 3.19 -3.66 -7.36
CA LEU A 317 3.80 -4.60 -8.32
C LEU A 317 2.95 -4.86 -9.57
N PHE A 318 1.68 -4.44 -9.56
CA PHE A 318 0.72 -4.80 -10.60
C PHE A 318 0.33 -3.60 -11.48
N GLU A 319 0.00 -3.85 -12.75
CA GLU A 319 -0.50 -2.79 -13.66
C GLU A 319 -1.92 -2.35 -13.32
N LYS A 320 -2.69 -3.24 -12.69
CA LYS A 320 -4.09 -3.01 -12.34
C LYS A 320 -4.27 -3.08 -10.83
N ASP A 321 -5.27 -2.34 -10.36
CA ASP A 321 -5.73 -2.49 -8.98
C ASP A 321 -6.29 -3.89 -8.80
N MET A 322 -5.75 -4.63 -7.82
CA MET A 322 -6.14 -6.01 -7.53
C MET A 322 -7.53 -6.10 -6.90
N ASP A 323 -8.00 -5.02 -6.25
CA ASP A 323 -9.32 -5.01 -5.62
C ASP A 323 -10.41 -4.67 -6.64
N GLN A 324 -11.12 -5.72 -7.11
CA GLN A 324 -12.23 -5.57 -8.05
C GLN A 324 -13.31 -4.63 -7.54
N GLN A 325 -13.66 -4.70 -6.25
CA GLN A 325 -14.72 -3.87 -5.69
C GLN A 325 -14.31 -2.38 -5.69
N THR A 326 -13.03 -2.11 -5.43
CA THR A 326 -12.48 -0.76 -5.50
C THR A 326 -12.45 -0.24 -6.95
N ARG A 327 -12.14 -1.08 -7.94
CA ARG A 327 -12.23 -0.71 -9.37
C ARG A 327 -13.64 -0.33 -9.80
N GLU A 328 -14.65 -1.05 -9.32
CA GLU A 328 -16.06 -0.78 -9.63
C GLU A 328 -16.56 0.50 -8.94
N LYS A 329 -16.19 0.71 -7.66
CA LYS A 329 -16.62 1.89 -6.89
C LYS A 329 -15.91 3.17 -7.29
N VAL A 330 -14.63 3.08 -7.66
CA VAL A 330 -13.78 4.22 -8.00
C VAL A 330 -13.14 3.96 -9.36
N PRO A 331 -13.87 4.15 -10.48
CA PRO A 331 -13.32 3.89 -11.80
C PRO A 331 -12.11 4.76 -12.09
N GLY A 332 -11.14 4.21 -12.81
CA GLY A 332 -9.91 4.89 -13.19
C GLY A 332 -8.74 3.92 -13.33
N GLU A 333 -7.69 4.36 -14.01
CA GLU A 333 -6.46 3.57 -14.17
C GLU A 333 -5.69 3.53 -12.85
N TRP A 334 -5.05 2.39 -12.55
CA TRP A 334 -4.18 2.25 -11.38
C TRP A 334 -2.77 2.72 -11.68
N TYR A 335 -2.19 2.29 -12.80
CA TYR A 335 -0.79 2.53 -13.14
C TYR A 335 -0.63 3.13 -14.55
N LYS A 336 0.34 4.03 -14.68
CA LYS A 336 0.92 4.47 -15.95
C LYS A 336 2.43 4.51 -15.82
N GLY A 337 3.11 3.87 -16.77
CA GLY A 337 4.55 3.94 -16.91
C GLY A 337 4.94 4.71 -18.15
N SER A 338 6.00 5.51 -18.05
CA SER A 338 6.66 6.08 -19.22
C SER A 338 8.16 5.96 -19.06
N TRP A 339 8.85 5.61 -20.14
CA TRP A 339 10.30 5.73 -20.19
C TRP A 339 10.66 7.19 -20.36
N HIS A 340 11.48 7.68 -19.45
CA HIS A 340 12.13 8.96 -19.60
C HIS A 340 13.62 8.71 -19.76
N SER A 341 14.20 9.33 -20.78
CA SER A 341 15.66 9.40 -20.86
C SER A 341 16.11 10.31 -19.74
N TRP A 342 16.59 9.72 -18.66
CA TRP A 342 17.33 10.43 -17.63
C TRP A 342 18.81 10.15 -17.88
N HIS A 343 19.45 11.05 -18.63
CA HIS A 343 20.90 11.02 -18.87
C HIS A 343 21.43 9.75 -19.53
N GLU A 344 20.84 9.36 -20.67
CA GLU A 344 21.28 8.18 -21.46
C GLU A 344 21.10 6.82 -20.75
N SER A 345 20.64 6.84 -19.49
CA SER A 345 20.12 5.68 -18.78
C SER A 345 18.59 5.72 -18.84
N ALA A 346 17.99 4.59 -19.21
CA ALA A 346 16.55 4.46 -19.24
C ALA A 346 16.03 4.52 -17.80
N TRP A 347 15.28 5.57 -17.45
CA TRP A 347 14.66 5.70 -16.13
C TRP A 347 13.14 5.60 -16.27
N ARG A 348 12.55 4.68 -15.50
CA ARG A 348 11.12 4.46 -15.56
C ARG A 348 10.39 5.42 -14.64
N MET A 349 9.60 6.31 -15.23
CA MET A 349 8.66 7.14 -14.48
C MET A 349 7.40 6.32 -14.18
N HIS A 350 7.26 5.93 -12.92
CA HIS A 350 6.04 5.28 -12.42
C HIS A 350 5.02 6.32 -11.98
N GLN A 351 3.76 6.13 -12.35
CA GLN A 351 2.62 6.91 -11.88
C GLN A 351 1.52 5.95 -11.43
N PHE A 352 1.19 6.01 -10.14
CA PHE A 352 0.08 5.27 -9.55
C PHE A 352 -1.03 6.24 -9.17
N PHE A 353 -2.28 5.87 -9.43
CA PHE A 353 -3.46 6.66 -9.08
C PHE A 353 -4.24 5.91 -8.02
N VAL A 354 -3.84 6.11 -6.76
CA VAL A 354 -4.34 5.37 -5.61
C VAL A 354 -5.79 5.78 -5.31
N PRO A 355 -6.75 4.85 -5.28
CA PRO A 355 -8.13 5.15 -4.94
C PRO A 355 -8.25 5.52 -3.47
N VAL A 356 -9.04 6.57 -3.22
CA VAL A 356 -9.25 7.13 -1.88
C VAL A 356 -10.74 7.19 -1.55
N PRO A 357 -11.37 6.02 -1.26
CA PRO A 357 -12.76 5.98 -0.82
C PRO A 357 -12.93 6.65 0.55
N LYS A 358 -14.15 7.11 0.85
CA LYS A 358 -14.48 7.77 2.12
C LYS A 358 -14.06 6.88 3.31
N GLY A 359 -13.25 7.45 4.23
CA GLY A 359 -12.72 6.75 5.40
C GLY A 359 -11.27 6.26 5.27
N THR A 360 -10.66 6.33 4.08
CA THR A 360 -9.22 6.00 3.88
C THR A 360 -8.31 7.22 3.84
N VAL A 361 -8.90 8.42 3.93
CA VAL A 361 -8.20 9.71 3.93
C VAL A 361 -8.53 10.47 5.19
N PHE A 362 -7.50 10.96 5.86
CA PHE A 362 -7.57 11.84 7.01
C PHE A 362 -7.11 13.24 6.57
N LEU A 363 -8.01 14.22 6.63
CA LEU A 363 -7.72 15.60 6.24
C LEU A 363 -7.21 16.39 7.45
N ALA A 364 -6.23 17.27 7.24
CA ALA A 364 -5.79 18.18 8.27
C ALA A 364 -6.90 19.21 8.58
N LYS A 365 -7.13 19.51 9.87
CA LYS A 365 -8.06 20.57 10.26
C LYS A 365 -7.43 21.91 9.91
N LYS A 366 -8.12 22.76 9.13
CA LYS A 366 -7.65 24.14 8.89
C LYS A 366 -7.47 24.83 10.25
N PRO A 367 -6.35 25.53 10.49
CA PRO A 367 -6.26 26.40 11.66
C PRO A 367 -7.40 27.42 11.61
N PRO A 368 -7.99 27.82 12.76
CA PRO A 368 -8.95 28.91 12.79
C PRO A 368 -8.29 30.12 12.13
N SER A 369 -8.98 30.72 11.15
CA SER A 369 -8.45 31.80 10.34
C SER A 369 -7.87 32.90 11.22
N TYR A 370 -6.59 33.21 11.03
CA TYR A 370 -6.17 34.59 11.25
C TYR A 370 -7.04 35.44 10.32
N ALA A 371 -7.77 36.38 10.90
CA ALA A 371 -8.61 37.32 10.17
C ALA A 371 -7.82 37.84 8.96
N GLU A 372 -8.43 37.75 7.78
CA GLU A 372 -7.91 38.42 6.59
C GLU A 372 -7.63 39.90 6.97
N PRO A 373 -6.49 40.48 6.56
CA PRO A 373 -6.35 41.92 6.62
C PRO A 373 -7.52 42.50 5.84
N ARG A 374 -8.39 43.26 6.53
CA ARG A 374 -9.51 43.96 5.91
C ARG A 374 -8.99 44.68 4.67
N SER A 375 -9.58 44.36 3.52
CA SER A 375 -9.52 45.19 2.33
C SER A 375 -9.80 46.64 2.74
N PRO A 376 -9.02 47.64 2.30
CA PRO A 376 -9.33 49.03 2.57
C PRO A 376 -10.76 49.31 2.10
N GLN A 377 -11.61 49.71 3.04
CA GLN A 377 -12.98 50.10 2.77
C GLN A 377 -12.97 51.22 1.73
N GLU A 378 -13.74 51.03 0.67
CA GLU A 378 -14.20 52.13 -0.19
C GLU A 378 -14.99 53.11 0.69
N VAL A 379 -14.32 54.20 1.07
CA VAL A 379 -15.01 55.39 1.56
C VAL A 379 -15.39 56.20 0.33
N SER A 380 -16.67 56.16 0.01
CA SER A 380 -17.34 57.05 -0.92
C SER A 380 -17.22 58.51 -0.47
N GLN A 381 -16.53 59.36 -1.23
CA GLN A 381 -16.75 60.81 -1.20
C GLN A 381 -16.74 61.41 -2.62
N SER A 382 -17.95 61.82 -3.02
CA SER A 382 -18.35 62.99 -3.81
C SER A 382 -17.36 63.65 -4.80
N LYS A 383 -17.84 63.78 -6.04
CA LYS A 383 -17.33 64.64 -7.12
C LYS A 383 -17.25 66.12 -6.72
N SER A 384 -16.16 66.80 -7.07
CA SER A 384 -16.18 68.17 -7.61
C SER A 384 -14.92 68.50 -8.43
N SER A 385 -15.19 69.15 -9.55
CA SER A 385 -14.37 69.86 -10.55
C SER A 385 -12.95 70.36 -10.19
N SER A 386 -11.96 70.10 -11.07
CA SER A 386 -11.23 71.11 -11.88
C SER A 386 -9.95 70.53 -12.53
N SER A 387 -9.75 70.82 -13.82
CA SER A 387 -8.46 70.74 -14.56
C SER A 387 -7.80 72.14 -14.56
N PRO A 388 -6.60 72.42 -15.14
CA PRO A 388 -5.41 71.63 -15.58
C PRO A 388 -4.11 72.25 -14.93
N PRO A 389 -2.83 72.18 -15.41
CA PRO A 389 -2.27 71.62 -16.66
C PRO A 389 -0.97 70.78 -16.55
N THR A 390 -0.64 70.23 -17.72
CA THR A 390 0.64 69.64 -18.16
C THR A 390 1.84 70.59 -18.03
N PRO A 391 3.07 70.05 -17.95
CA PRO A 391 3.90 70.13 -19.15
C PRO A 391 4.69 68.83 -19.48
N SER A 392 4.98 68.76 -20.77
CA SER A 392 5.81 67.80 -21.51
C SER A 392 7.30 67.80 -21.12
N SER A 393 7.97 66.65 -21.19
CA SER A 393 9.20 66.50 -21.98
C SER A 393 9.72 65.04 -22.06
N SER A 394 9.94 64.62 -23.32
CA SER A 394 11.00 63.75 -23.86
C SER A 394 11.29 62.36 -23.25
N SER A 395 10.98 61.34 -24.05
CA SER A 395 11.63 60.02 -24.10
C SER A 395 13.14 60.14 -24.41
N PRO A 396 13.99 59.13 -24.08
CA PRO A 396 14.04 57.90 -24.88
C PRO A 396 14.18 56.59 -24.09
N SER A 397 13.55 55.57 -24.68
CA SER A 397 13.79 54.12 -24.58
C SER A 397 15.07 53.66 -23.87
N LYS A 398 14.90 52.88 -22.79
CA LYS A 398 15.83 51.83 -22.35
C LYS A 398 15.03 50.62 -21.86
N ASP A 399 15.22 49.50 -22.55
CA ASP A 399 14.79 48.17 -22.13
C ASP A 399 15.30 47.85 -20.71
N PRO A 400 14.47 47.36 -19.77
CA PRO A 400 14.96 46.61 -18.64
C PRO A 400 15.00 45.13 -19.03
N ALA A 401 16.22 44.66 -19.27
CA ALA A 401 16.55 43.26 -19.42
C ALA A 401 15.83 42.40 -18.36
N SER A 402 14.98 41.48 -18.84
CA SER A 402 14.40 40.43 -18.01
C SER A 402 15.53 39.60 -17.40
N SER A 403 15.63 39.58 -16.08
CA SER A 403 16.47 38.63 -15.34
C SER A 403 15.97 37.21 -15.63
N LYS A 404 16.60 36.54 -16.61
CA LYS A 404 16.40 35.12 -16.88
C LYS A 404 16.90 34.35 -15.67
N GLN A 405 15.99 34.00 -14.76
CA GLN A 405 16.23 32.94 -13.78
C GLN A 405 16.59 31.66 -14.54
N SER A 406 17.82 31.18 -14.33
CA SER A 406 18.35 29.96 -14.94
C SER A 406 17.54 28.74 -14.45
N ARG A 407 16.58 28.30 -15.27
CA ARG A 407 15.86 27.04 -15.05
C ARG A 407 16.75 25.85 -15.41
N SER A 408 16.67 24.81 -14.59
CA SER A 408 17.25 23.49 -14.86
C SER A 408 16.88 22.99 -16.26
N THR A 409 17.87 22.57 -17.04
CA THR A 409 17.74 21.99 -18.40
C THR A 409 17.62 20.46 -18.40
N LEU A 410 17.45 19.84 -17.23
CA LEU A 410 17.52 18.37 -17.04
C LEU A 410 16.31 17.59 -17.59
N GLN A 411 15.19 18.27 -17.83
CA GLN A 411 14.00 17.69 -18.46
C GLN A 411 13.53 18.67 -19.54
N PRO A 412 13.07 18.24 -20.73
CA PRO A 412 12.07 19.04 -21.41
C PRO A 412 10.97 19.29 -20.38
N PRO A 413 10.53 20.54 -20.14
CA PRO A 413 9.53 20.80 -19.13
C PRO A 413 8.37 19.85 -19.37
N LEU A 414 8.08 18.97 -18.39
CA LEU A 414 6.86 18.17 -18.44
C LEU A 414 5.73 19.14 -18.79
N PRO A 415 4.85 18.80 -19.76
CA PRO A 415 3.90 19.76 -20.28
C PRO A 415 3.17 20.42 -19.11
N ARG A 416 2.78 21.70 -19.19
CA ARG A 416 2.16 22.38 -18.04
C ARG A 416 1.02 21.56 -17.42
N SER A 417 0.30 20.77 -18.24
CA SER A 417 -0.71 19.78 -17.85
C SER A 417 -0.26 18.72 -16.83
N PHE A 418 1.04 18.44 -16.72
CA PHE A 418 1.65 17.51 -15.79
C PHE A 418 1.80 18.09 -14.38
N TYR A 419 1.91 19.42 -14.28
CA TYR A 419 1.96 20.22 -13.06
C TYR A 419 0.65 20.96 -12.78
N THR A 420 -0.30 20.98 -13.73
CA THR A 420 -1.63 21.53 -13.47
C THR A 420 -2.30 20.61 -12.47
N ASN A 421 -2.24 21.04 -11.21
CA ASN A 421 -3.26 20.71 -10.24
C ASN A 421 -4.61 20.99 -10.93
N THR A 422 -5.43 19.94 -11.10
CA THR A 422 -6.88 20.16 -11.06
C THR A 422 -7.14 21.02 -9.84
N THR A 423 -8.04 21.99 -9.96
CA THR A 423 -8.22 23.12 -9.03
C THR A 423 -8.38 22.74 -7.56
N LYS A 424 -8.59 21.44 -7.22
CA LYS A 424 -8.66 20.90 -5.85
C LYS A 424 -8.15 19.44 -5.74
N PRO A 425 -6.86 19.21 -5.41
CA PRO A 425 -6.26 17.86 -5.33
C PRO A 425 -6.94 16.93 -4.31
N LEU A 426 -7.41 17.50 -3.20
CA LEU A 426 -8.03 16.74 -2.11
C LEU A 426 -9.45 16.25 -2.44
N GLU A 427 -10.11 16.83 -3.45
CA GLU A 427 -11.45 16.43 -3.88
C GLU A 427 -11.43 15.33 -4.96
N GLN A 428 -10.24 14.88 -5.37
CA GLN A 428 -10.12 13.79 -6.35
C GLN A 428 -10.43 12.42 -5.73
N PRO A 429 -11.06 11.52 -6.49
CA PRO A 429 -11.32 10.14 -6.04
C PRO A 429 -10.08 9.24 -6.10
N ARG A 430 -9.01 9.68 -6.78
CA ARG A 430 -7.72 8.99 -6.86
C ARG A 430 -6.58 10.00 -6.63
N TYR A 431 -5.61 9.66 -5.80
CA TYR A 431 -4.42 10.48 -5.57
C TYR A 431 -3.22 9.94 -6.34
N ARG A 432 -2.50 10.84 -7.02
CA ARG A 432 -1.37 10.47 -7.86
C ARG A 432 -0.09 10.36 -7.03
N VAL A 433 0.48 9.16 -6.99
CA VAL A 433 1.80 8.83 -6.44
C VAL A 433 2.76 8.63 -7.61
N PHE A 434 3.83 9.42 -7.71
CA PHE A 434 4.71 9.38 -8.87
C PHE A 434 6.15 9.76 -8.51
N GLY A 435 7.05 9.67 -9.49
CA GLY A 435 8.44 10.09 -9.33
C GLY A 435 9.21 9.20 -8.35
N MET A 436 10.09 9.82 -7.55
CA MET A 436 10.89 9.09 -6.57
C MET A 436 10.02 8.32 -5.56
N THR A 437 8.91 8.90 -5.09
CA THR A 437 8.00 8.22 -4.15
C THR A 437 7.51 6.90 -4.72
N ALA A 438 7.03 6.92 -5.98
CA ALA A 438 6.57 5.72 -6.65
C ALA A 438 7.71 4.71 -6.86
N ARG A 439 8.90 5.18 -7.24
CA ARG A 439 10.06 4.30 -7.41
C ARG A 439 10.43 3.59 -6.10
N ILE A 440 10.52 4.34 -5.00
CA ILE A 440 10.82 3.80 -3.67
C ILE A 440 9.79 2.74 -3.26
N LEU A 441 8.51 2.97 -3.53
CA LEU A 441 7.44 2.02 -3.20
C LEU A 441 7.53 0.73 -4.02
N VAL A 442 7.83 0.83 -5.31
CA VAL A 442 8.07 -0.34 -6.18
C VAL A 442 9.26 -1.15 -5.65
N ASP A 443 10.38 -0.48 -5.38
CA ASP A 443 11.58 -1.13 -4.86
C ASP A 443 11.33 -1.81 -3.49
N ALA A 444 10.59 -1.15 -2.60
CA ALA A 444 10.21 -1.72 -1.32
C ALA A 444 9.27 -2.93 -1.46
N ALA A 445 8.30 -2.86 -2.38
CA ALA A 445 7.36 -3.95 -2.63
C ALA A 445 8.08 -5.17 -3.25
N ARG A 446 9.04 -4.95 -4.16
CA ARG A 446 9.87 -6.02 -4.73
C ARG A 446 10.61 -6.79 -3.64
N VAL A 447 11.23 -6.06 -2.71
CA VAL A 447 11.91 -6.67 -1.54
C VAL A 447 10.92 -7.41 -0.66
N ALA A 448 9.78 -6.80 -0.35
CA ALA A 448 8.79 -7.40 0.54
C ALA A 448 8.20 -8.69 -0.04
N TYR A 449 7.72 -8.69 -1.27
CA TYR A 449 7.03 -9.86 -1.84
C TYR A 449 7.97 -10.84 -2.54
N GLY A 450 9.22 -10.45 -2.83
CA GLY A 450 10.17 -11.29 -3.56
C GLY A 450 9.75 -11.49 -5.01
N GLU A 451 9.06 -10.52 -5.58
CA GLU A 451 8.42 -10.56 -6.90
C GLU A 451 8.83 -9.33 -7.70
N GLU A 452 9.01 -9.50 -9.01
CA GLU A 452 9.26 -8.39 -9.93
C GLU A 452 7.92 -7.79 -10.42
N PRO A 453 7.85 -6.47 -10.71
CA PRO A 453 6.63 -5.86 -11.20
C PRO A 453 6.22 -6.41 -12.58
N GLU A 454 4.92 -6.47 -12.85
CA GLU A 454 4.36 -6.90 -14.15
C GLU A 454 4.73 -5.98 -15.32
N TYR A 455 5.17 -4.77 -15.01
CA TYR A 455 5.50 -3.72 -15.96
C TYR A 455 7.00 -3.42 -15.96
N GLU A 456 7.44 -2.69 -16.99
CA GLU A 456 8.82 -2.26 -17.14
C GLU A 456 9.28 -1.40 -15.95
N HIS A 457 10.48 -1.65 -15.44
CA HIS A 457 11.05 -0.99 -14.26
C HIS A 457 12.58 -0.98 -14.35
N ASN A 458 13.25 -0.13 -13.56
CA ASN A 458 14.72 -0.21 -13.41
C ASN A 458 15.11 -1.45 -12.60
N SER A 459 16.10 -2.21 -13.05
CA SER A 459 16.50 -3.49 -12.43
C SER A 459 17.19 -3.33 -11.07
N HIS A 460 17.97 -2.26 -10.86
CA HIS A 460 18.72 -1.98 -9.63
C HIS A 460 17.88 -1.29 -8.56
N PHE A 461 18.33 -1.29 -7.30
CA PHE A 461 17.67 -0.56 -6.20
C PHE A 461 18.37 0.77 -5.91
N GLY A 462 17.61 1.86 -5.83
CA GLY A 462 18.14 3.20 -5.55
C GLY A 462 19.28 3.64 -6.51
N ASP A 463 20.06 4.64 -6.08
CA ASP A 463 21.01 5.36 -6.92
C ASP A 463 22.41 5.46 -6.30
N GLU A 464 22.78 4.52 -5.42
CA GLU A 464 24.05 4.57 -4.64
C GLU A 464 25.28 4.80 -5.52
N ASP A 465 25.40 4.10 -6.66
CA ASP A 465 26.51 4.26 -7.60
C ASP A 465 26.56 5.67 -8.22
N MET A 466 25.39 6.23 -8.56
CA MET A 466 25.31 7.59 -9.10
C MET A 466 25.70 8.63 -8.06
N ILE A 467 25.26 8.45 -6.81
CA ILE A 467 25.63 9.33 -5.71
C ILE A 467 27.16 9.29 -5.50
N ALA A 468 27.77 8.11 -5.52
CA ALA A 468 29.22 7.95 -5.40
C ALA A 468 29.98 8.66 -6.54
N LYS A 469 29.54 8.50 -7.80
CA LYS A 469 30.12 9.19 -8.97
C LYS A 469 30.00 10.72 -8.89
N LEU A 470 28.87 11.23 -8.42
CA LEU A 470 28.69 12.68 -8.26
C LEU A 470 29.54 13.24 -7.12
N MET A 471 29.81 12.46 -6.09
CA MET A 471 30.80 12.84 -5.07
C MET A 471 32.22 12.88 -5.63
N SER A 472 32.64 11.90 -6.43
CA SER A 472 34.00 11.84 -6.96
C SER A 472 34.35 13.02 -7.87
N ILE A 473 33.35 13.61 -8.55
CA ILE A 473 33.53 14.83 -9.36
C ILE A 473 33.28 16.13 -8.57
N GLY A 474 33.09 16.04 -7.25
CA GLY A 474 32.90 17.21 -6.37
C GLY A 474 31.54 17.90 -6.48
N ARG A 475 30.55 17.26 -7.13
CA ARG A 475 29.23 17.87 -7.36
C ARG A 475 28.34 17.91 -6.11
N LEU A 476 28.46 16.90 -5.23
CA LEU A 476 27.68 16.81 -3.99
C LEU A 476 28.38 17.48 -2.79
N ASN A 477 29.16 18.54 -3.01
CA ASN A 477 29.83 19.29 -1.94
C ASN A 477 28.84 20.09 -1.06
N SER A 478 29.33 20.52 0.12
CA SER A 478 28.54 21.19 1.17
C SER A 478 28.06 22.60 0.77
N ILE A 479 28.84 23.30 -0.05
CA ILE A 479 28.51 24.63 -0.58
C ILE A 479 27.82 24.45 -1.93
N LYS A 480 26.56 24.86 -2.02
CA LYS A 480 25.84 24.96 -3.30
C LYS A 480 26.16 26.32 -3.90
N LYS A 481 26.80 26.40 -5.08
CA LYS A 481 27.00 27.70 -5.71
C LYS A 481 25.68 28.21 -6.26
N GLU A 482 25.41 29.50 -6.13
CA GLU A 482 24.16 30.09 -6.58
C GLU A 482 24.04 29.94 -8.11
N GLY A 483 22.92 29.38 -8.58
CA GLY A 483 22.72 29.04 -10.00
C GLY A 483 23.20 27.64 -10.42
N GLU A 484 23.88 26.87 -9.56
CA GLU A 484 24.25 25.50 -9.86
C GLU A 484 23.02 24.57 -9.89
N VAL A 485 22.80 23.98 -11.05
CA VAL A 485 21.81 22.92 -11.27
C VAL A 485 22.58 21.69 -11.77
N LEU A 486 22.18 20.48 -11.37
CA LEU A 486 22.58 19.29 -12.12
C LEU A 486 22.27 19.57 -13.60
N THR A 487 23.21 19.35 -14.51
CA THR A 487 22.96 19.46 -15.95
C THR A 487 23.23 18.13 -16.63
N GLN A 488 22.86 18.00 -17.90
CA GLN A 488 23.13 16.79 -18.66
C GLN A 488 24.64 16.51 -18.78
N GLU A 489 25.45 17.56 -18.88
CA GLU A 489 26.91 17.48 -18.98
C GLU A 489 27.52 16.94 -17.68
N ILE A 490 27.07 17.44 -16.52
CA ILE A 490 27.55 16.99 -15.20
C ILE A 490 27.23 15.51 -14.97
N MET A 491 26.05 15.06 -15.37
CA MET A 491 25.67 13.64 -15.24
C MET A 491 26.46 12.73 -16.18
N LYS A 492 26.78 13.21 -17.39
CA LYS A 492 27.69 12.49 -18.32
C LYS A 492 29.11 12.39 -17.78
N GLU A 493 29.60 13.46 -17.16
CA GLU A 493 30.90 13.47 -16.49
C GLU A 493 30.91 12.47 -15.33
N ALA A 494 29.87 12.48 -14.48
CA ALA A 494 29.71 11.52 -13.40
C ALA A 494 29.66 10.07 -13.93
N ALA A 495 28.88 9.80 -14.98
CA ALA A 495 28.76 8.45 -15.55
C ALA A 495 30.11 7.85 -15.99
N LYS A 496 31.02 8.71 -16.48
CA LYS A 496 32.39 8.38 -16.92
C LYS A 496 33.41 8.30 -15.77
N ALA A 497 33.08 8.83 -14.60
CA ALA A 497 33.96 8.79 -13.44
C ALA A 497 34.18 7.35 -12.97
N LYS A 498 35.45 7.01 -12.70
CA LYS A 498 35.82 5.74 -12.04
C LYS A 498 35.73 5.96 -10.53
N ILE A 499 35.02 5.07 -9.84
CA ILE A 499 34.85 5.06 -8.38
C ILE A 499 35.95 4.20 -7.76
#